data_AF-A0A0S8BER4-F1
#
_entry.id   AF-A0A0S8BER4-F1
#
_cell.length_a   1.000
_cell.length_b   1.000
_cell.length_c   1.000
_cell.angle_alpha   90.00
_cell.angle_beta   90.00
_cell.angle_gamma   90.00
#
_symmetry.space_group_name_H-M   'P 1'
#
loop_
_entity.id
_entity.type
_entity.pdbx_description
1 polymer ?
#
loop_
_entity_poly.entity_id
_entity_poly.type
_entity_poly.pdbx_seq_one_letter_code
_entity_poly.pdbx_strand_id
1 'polypeptide(L)'
;MSEELNPGDFLSTEYDYLARSSYQNTEDRAGVGLLYVLTIGGILAAFIVTGSESIDRHFTSVAFAGIFLLLSVYALLTFLKLIRLRQAWHANIVAMDQLKAYFIEHNTTQNLDEALAWSAGTIPPKSKAWSLAFLTALQIAFAGGAAVAVAVIFLGFALIQSLEVWIWIIALLVAIIYILDLIIVYWWLLRETVGRNEA
;
A
#
# COMPACT_ATOMS: atom_id res chain seq x y z
N MET A 1 -5.73 33.64 -31.59
CA MET A 1 -4.25 33.64 -31.67
C MET A 1 -3.81 32.36 -31.01
N SER A 2 -3.77 31.25 -31.77
CA SER A 2 -3.30 29.96 -31.29
C SER A 2 -1.79 29.98 -31.42
N GLU A 3 -1.10 30.16 -30.29
CA GLU A 3 0.34 29.93 -30.18
C GLU A 3 0.59 28.50 -30.68
N GLU A 4 1.31 28.33 -31.79
CA GLU A 4 1.69 27.01 -32.27
C GLU A 4 2.56 26.37 -31.19
N LEU A 5 2.00 25.42 -30.44
CA LEU A 5 2.70 24.67 -29.42
C LEU A 5 3.89 23.96 -30.07
N ASN A 6 5.10 24.41 -29.73
CA ASN A 6 6.33 23.72 -30.12
C ASN A 6 6.27 22.29 -29.54
N PRO A 7 6.35 21.24 -30.39
CA PRO A 7 6.29 19.85 -29.94
C PRO A 7 7.32 19.51 -28.84
N GLY A 8 8.48 20.16 -28.84
CA GLY A 8 9.50 19.98 -27.79
C GLY A 8 9.07 20.53 -26.42
N ASP A 9 8.39 21.68 -26.41
CA ASP A 9 7.88 22.31 -25.18
C ASP A 9 6.71 21.51 -24.61
N PHE A 10 5.87 20.94 -25.48
CA PHE A 10 4.80 20.03 -25.06
C PHE A 10 5.34 18.75 -24.42
N LEU A 11 6.30 18.08 -25.08
CA LEU A 11 6.87 16.82 -24.57
C LEU A 11 7.65 17.01 -23.27
N SER A 12 8.40 18.11 -23.13
CA SER A 12 9.10 18.44 -21.88
C SER A 12 8.13 18.74 -20.74
N THR A 13 7.05 19.47 -21.01
CA THR A 13 5.99 19.74 -20.02
C THR A 13 5.32 18.45 -19.55
N GLU A 14 5.00 17.54 -20.48
CA GLU A 14 4.41 16.25 -20.14
C GLU A 14 5.37 15.37 -19.33
N TYR A 15 6.65 15.35 -19.69
CA TYR A 15 7.69 14.64 -18.92
C TYR A 15 7.79 15.16 -17.49
N ASP A 16 7.82 16.48 -17.31
CA ASP A 16 7.86 17.13 -15.99
C ASP A 16 6.61 16.82 -15.17
N TYR A 17 5.44 16.80 -15.81
CA TYR A 17 4.19 16.42 -15.17
C TYR A 17 4.25 14.97 -14.63
N LEU A 18 4.68 14.02 -15.47
CA LEU A 18 4.82 12.60 -15.08
C LEU A 18 5.86 12.40 -13.97
N ALA A 19 6.97 13.14 -14.03
CA ALA A 19 8.02 13.11 -13.01
C ALA A 19 7.49 13.59 -11.65
N ARG A 20 6.79 14.74 -11.63
CA ARG A 20 6.19 15.30 -10.41
C ARG A 20 5.12 14.36 -9.84
N SER A 21 4.26 13.79 -10.68
CA SER A 21 3.24 12.82 -10.26
C SER A 21 3.90 11.57 -9.64
N SER A 22 4.99 11.07 -10.21
CA SER A 22 5.73 9.93 -9.66
C SER A 22 6.37 10.22 -8.30
N TYR A 23 6.88 11.43 -8.11
CA TYR A 23 7.42 11.89 -6.83
C TYR A 23 6.32 12.03 -5.77
N GLN A 24 5.20 12.69 -6.10
CA GLN A 24 4.03 12.82 -5.23
C GLN A 24 3.49 11.45 -4.80
N ASN A 25 3.35 10.51 -5.74
CA ASN A 25 2.93 9.14 -5.44
C ASN A 25 3.89 8.42 -4.46
N THR A 26 5.16 8.78 -4.43
CA THR A 26 6.14 8.20 -3.49
C THR A 26 6.03 8.84 -2.11
N GLU A 27 5.88 10.17 -2.06
CA GLU A 27 5.69 10.93 -0.82
C GLU A 27 4.40 10.52 -0.10
N ASP A 28 3.29 10.41 -0.85
CA ASP A 28 1.99 9.97 -0.33
C ASP A 28 2.07 8.57 0.29
N ARG A 29 2.89 7.67 -0.28
CA ARG A 29 3.08 6.32 0.26
C ARG A 29 3.80 6.33 1.61
N ALA A 30 4.77 7.23 1.81
CA ALA A 30 5.46 7.39 3.08
C ALA A 30 4.51 7.97 4.15
N GLY A 31 3.74 8.99 3.79
CA GLY A 31 2.77 9.62 4.69
C GLY A 31 1.67 8.65 5.16
N VAL A 32 1.13 7.84 4.25
CA VAL A 32 0.08 6.86 4.56
C VAL A 32 0.56 5.77 5.53
N GLY A 33 1.79 5.28 5.36
CA GLY A 33 2.37 4.28 6.26
C GLY A 33 2.57 4.81 7.68
N LEU A 34 3.11 6.03 7.81
CA LEU A 34 3.36 6.65 9.10
C LEU A 34 2.06 6.92 9.88
N LEU A 35 1.04 7.48 9.22
CA LEU A 35 -0.25 7.78 9.83
C LEU A 35 -0.92 6.53 10.41
N TYR A 36 -0.82 5.41 9.68
CA TYR A 36 -1.39 4.15 10.12
C TYR A 36 -0.69 3.60 11.39
N VAL A 37 0.64 3.63 11.44
CA VAL A 37 1.42 3.21 12.63
C VAL A 37 1.07 4.08 13.85
N LEU A 38 0.99 5.40 13.68
CA LEU A 38 0.62 6.33 14.75
C LEU A 38 -0.80 6.06 15.26
N THR A 39 -1.74 5.76 14.37
CA THR A 39 -3.14 5.46 14.74
C THR A 39 -3.22 4.20 15.61
N ILE A 40 -2.51 3.14 15.22
CA ILE A 40 -2.47 1.90 16.01
C ILE A 40 -1.80 2.12 17.35
N GLY A 41 -0.66 2.81 17.37
CA GLY A 41 0.05 3.13 18.61
C GLY A 41 -0.83 3.93 19.58
N GLY A 42 -1.57 4.92 19.07
CA GLY A 42 -2.51 5.72 19.87
C GLY A 42 -3.64 4.89 20.45
N ILE A 43 -4.22 3.97 19.68
CA ILE A 43 -5.33 3.12 20.16
C ILE A 43 -4.82 2.11 21.20
N LEU A 44 -3.64 1.52 20.99
CA LEU A 44 -3.02 0.64 21.99
C LEU A 44 -2.69 1.39 23.28
N ALA A 45 -2.22 2.64 23.19
CA ALA A 45 -1.98 3.47 24.37
C ALA A 45 -3.29 3.78 25.11
N ALA A 46 -4.35 4.16 24.38
CA ALA A 46 -5.67 4.39 24.96
C ALA A 46 -6.19 3.14 25.68
N PHE A 47 -6.02 1.96 25.08
CA PHE A 47 -6.39 0.68 25.70
C PHE A 47 -5.73 0.49 27.08
N ILE A 48 -4.41 0.70 27.17
CA ILE A 48 -3.67 0.54 28.42
C ILE A 48 -4.18 1.51 29.49
N VAL A 49 -4.55 2.73 29.10
CA VAL A 49 -5.08 3.75 30.03
C VAL A 49 -6.49 3.38 30.52
N THR A 50 -7.39 3.00 29.61
CA THR A 50 -8.81 2.73 29.93
C THR A 50 -9.02 1.42 30.69
N GLY A 51 -8.10 0.45 30.61
CA GLY A 51 -8.19 -0.83 31.34
C GLY A 51 -8.10 -0.73 32.87
N SER A 52 -8.00 0.48 33.43
CA SER A 52 -7.83 0.72 34.87
C SER A 52 -9.13 1.03 35.64
N GLU A 53 -10.26 1.22 34.96
CA GLU A 53 -11.54 1.61 35.60
C GLU A 53 -12.61 0.51 35.56
N SER A 54 -13.53 0.53 36.54
CA SER A 54 -14.55 -0.49 36.83
C SER A 54 -15.74 -0.49 35.86
N ILE A 55 -15.48 -0.43 34.55
CA ILE A 55 -16.51 -0.52 33.50
C ILE A 55 -16.95 -1.98 33.34
N ASP A 56 -18.21 -2.19 32.94
CA ASP A 56 -18.74 -3.52 32.61
C ASP A 56 -17.83 -4.24 31.61
N ARG A 57 -17.35 -5.43 32.02
CA ARG A 57 -16.39 -6.24 31.27
C ARG A 57 -16.98 -6.70 29.94
N HIS A 58 -18.28 -6.99 29.88
CA HIS A 58 -18.92 -7.44 28.65
C HIS A 58 -18.97 -6.31 27.62
N PHE A 59 -19.53 -5.15 27.99
CA PHE A 59 -19.58 -3.98 27.11
C PHE A 59 -18.19 -3.58 26.60
N THR A 60 -17.20 -3.55 27.50
CA THR A 60 -15.80 -3.23 27.17
C THR A 60 -15.22 -4.18 26.14
N SER A 61 -15.46 -5.49 26.31
CA SER A 61 -14.96 -6.51 25.38
C SER A 61 -15.59 -6.38 23.98
N VAL A 62 -16.91 -6.15 23.91
CA VAL A 62 -17.60 -5.95 22.62
C VAL A 62 -17.12 -4.68 21.93
N ALA A 63 -16.98 -3.57 22.67
CA ALA A 63 -16.50 -2.30 22.13
C ALA A 63 -15.09 -2.44 21.55
N PHE A 64 -14.17 -3.09 22.27
CA PHE A 64 -12.81 -3.32 21.78
C PHE A 64 -12.79 -4.26 20.58
N ALA A 65 -13.55 -5.35 20.60
CA ALA A 65 -13.67 -6.23 19.44
C ALA A 65 -14.08 -5.44 18.18
N GLY A 66 -15.09 -4.56 18.31
CA GLY A 66 -15.55 -3.69 17.23
C GLY A 66 -14.47 -2.73 16.72
N ILE A 67 -13.77 -2.03 17.62
CA ILE A 67 -12.70 -1.08 17.23
C ILE A 67 -11.56 -1.79 16.51
N PHE A 68 -11.12 -2.95 17.00
CA PHE A 68 -10.04 -3.71 16.37
C PHE A 68 -10.45 -4.32 15.03
N LEU A 69 -11.72 -4.69 14.87
CA LEU A 69 -12.27 -5.09 13.57
C LEU A 69 -12.24 -3.92 12.58
N LEU A 70 -12.68 -2.73 13.00
CA LEU A 70 -12.60 -1.52 12.18
C LEU A 70 -11.15 -1.19 11.80
N LEU A 71 -10.20 -1.34 12.72
CA LEU A 71 -8.78 -1.17 12.45
C LEU A 71 -8.25 -2.17 11.41
N SER A 72 -8.71 -3.42 11.45
CA SER A 72 -8.33 -4.40 10.43
C SER A 72 -8.85 -4.01 9.05
N VAL A 73 -10.10 -3.55 8.95
CA VAL A 73 -10.68 -3.06 7.69
C VAL A 73 -9.92 -1.82 7.20
N TYR A 74 -9.56 -0.91 8.09
CA TYR A 74 -8.73 0.24 7.76
C TYR A 74 -7.33 -0.17 7.25
N ALA A 75 -6.74 -1.22 7.83
CA ALA A 75 -5.49 -1.80 7.35
C ALA A 75 -5.62 -2.34 5.93
N LEU A 76 -6.67 -3.10 5.65
CA LEU A 76 -6.97 -3.62 4.31
C LEU A 76 -7.10 -2.50 3.28
N LEU A 77 -7.85 -1.44 3.59
CA LEU A 77 -8.03 -0.30 2.68
C LEU A 77 -6.71 0.44 2.44
N THR A 78 -5.93 0.67 3.50
CA THR A 78 -4.60 1.28 3.44
C THR A 78 -3.66 0.44 2.56
N PHE A 79 -3.68 -0.87 2.72
CA PHE A 79 -2.90 -1.81 1.94
C PHE A 79 -3.25 -1.74 0.44
N LEU A 80 -4.55 -1.75 0.10
CA LEU A 80 -5.01 -1.60 -1.28
C LEU A 80 -4.61 -0.25 -1.87
N LYS A 81 -4.68 0.83 -1.09
CA LYS A 81 -4.23 2.17 -1.51
C LYS A 81 -2.74 2.16 -1.88
N LEU A 82 -1.89 1.54 -1.06
CA LEU A 82 -0.46 1.43 -1.35
C LEU A 82 -0.18 0.64 -2.63
N ILE A 83 -0.92 -0.44 -2.89
CA ILE A 83 -0.78 -1.20 -4.14
C ILE A 83 -1.16 -0.31 -5.33
N ARG A 84 -2.31 0.39 -5.27
CA ARG A 84 -2.73 1.29 -6.36
C ARG A 84 -1.72 2.41 -6.62
N LEU A 85 -1.14 3.00 -5.57
CA LEU A 85 -0.08 4.00 -5.71
C LEU A 85 1.18 3.41 -6.37
N ARG A 86 1.54 2.16 -6.06
CA ARG A 86 2.63 1.45 -6.76
C ARG A 86 2.30 1.20 -8.22
N GLN A 87 1.05 0.91 -8.55
CA GLN A 87 0.60 0.73 -9.92
C GLN A 87 0.67 2.05 -10.71
N ALA A 88 0.18 3.15 -10.14
CA ALA A 88 0.23 4.48 -10.75
C ALA A 88 1.67 4.97 -10.96
N TRP A 89 2.54 4.80 -9.95
CA TRP A 89 3.97 5.11 -10.08
C TRP A 89 4.63 4.37 -11.25
N HIS A 90 4.34 3.08 -11.41
CA HIS A 90 4.90 2.30 -12.51
C HIS A 90 4.36 2.75 -13.88
N ALA A 91 3.07 3.09 -13.96
CA ALA A 91 2.47 3.60 -15.19
C ALA A 91 3.14 4.91 -15.65
N ASN A 92 3.41 5.82 -14.72
CA ASN A 92 4.11 7.06 -15.02
C ASN A 92 5.54 6.82 -15.54
N ILE A 93 6.29 5.89 -14.94
CA ILE A 93 7.64 5.55 -15.42
C ILE A 93 7.62 4.97 -16.83
N VAL A 94 6.66 4.11 -17.14
CA VAL A 94 6.50 3.56 -18.49
C VAL A 94 6.15 4.67 -19.49
N ALA A 95 5.24 5.59 -19.13
CA ALA A 95 4.90 6.73 -19.98
C ALA A 95 6.12 7.65 -20.23
N MET A 96 6.90 7.95 -19.19
CA MET A 96 8.14 8.72 -19.31
C MET A 96 9.15 8.05 -20.25
N ASP A 97 9.25 6.72 -20.20
CA ASP A 97 10.13 5.97 -21.08
C ASP A 97 9.63 5.97 -22.54
N GLN A 98 8.32 5.86 -22.76
CA GLN A 98 7.72 6.02 -24.10
C GLN A 98 8.00 7.40 -24.70
N LEU A 99 7.90 8.48 -23.91
CA LEU A 99 8.26 9.83 -24.36
C LEU A 99 9.75 9.93 -24.74
N LYS A 100 10.64 9.32 -23.95
CA LYS A 100 12.07 9.28 -24.28
C LYS A 100 12.32 8.53 -25.58
N ALA A 101 11.70 7.35 -25.76
CA ALA A 101 11.84 6.56 -26.97
C ALA A 101 11.39 7.34 -28.21
N TYR A 102 10.23 8.01 -28.13
CA TYR A 102 9.74 8.88 -29.19
C TYR A 102 10.73 10.01 -29.53
N PHE A 103 11.32 10.64 -28.50
CA PHE A 103 12.27 11.74 -28.69
C PHE A 103 13.57 11.27 -29.35
N ILE A 104 14.10 10.10 -28.98
CA ILE A 104 15.31 9.51 -29.59
C ILE A 104 15.06 9.18 -31.07
N GLU A 105 13.89 8.61 -31.39
CA GLU A 105 13.53 8.25 -32.77
C GLU A 105 13.44 9.48 -33.69
N HIS A 106 12.91 10.60 -33.17
CA HIS A 106 12.67 11.82 -33.97
C HIS A 106 13.81 12.84 -33.93
N ASN A 107 14.77 12.71 -33.00
CA ASN A 107 15.96 13.57 -32.93
C ASN A 107 17.25 12.75 -33.02
N THR A 108 17.64 12.40 -34.25
CA THR A 108 18.80 11.55 -34.57
C THR A 108 20.16 12.26 -34.45
N THR A 109 20.19 13.51 -33.97
CA THR A 109 21.39 14.37 -34.04
C THR A 109 22.40 14.15 -32.92
N GLN A 110 22.07 13.40 -31.86
CA GLN A 110 22.97 13.09 -30.75
C GLN A 110 22.72 11.66 -30.25
N ASN A 111 23.79 10.93 -29.88
CA ASN A 111 23.74 9.62 -29.20
C ASN A 111 23.20 9.78 -27.76
N LEU A 112 21.92 10.17 -27.64
CA LEU A 112 21.20 10.41 -26.39
C LEU A 112 20.89 9.10 -25.65
N ASP A 113 20.89 7.99 -26.38
CA ASP A 113 20.74 6.63 -25.90
C ASP A 113 21.84 6.23 -24.91
N GLU A 114 23.09 6.66 -25.12
CA GLU A 114 24.19 6.39 -24.19
C GLU A 114 24.11 7.22 -22.89
N ALA A 115 23.41 8.35 -22.92
CA ALA A 115 23.29 9.25 -21.77
C ALA A 115 22.16 8.87 -20.79
N LEU A 116 21.23 8.00 -21.21
CA LEU A 116 20.05 7.65 -20.43
C LEU A 116 20.29 6.38 -19.60
N ALA A 117 20.15 6.51 -18.27
CA ALA A 117 20.32 5.40 -17.34
C ALA A 117 19.28 4.28 -17.50
N TRP A 118 18.11 4.57 -18.06
CA TRP A 118 17.02 3.62 -18.30
C TRP A 118 16.44 3.80 -19.71
N SER A 119 16.28 2.67 -20.41
CA SER A 119 15.55 2.49 -21.67
C SER A 119 14.43 1.44 -21.52
N ALA A 120 13.54 1.33 -22.51
CA ALA A 120 12.37 0.43 -22.53
C ALA A 120 12.63 -1.02 -22.08
N GLY A 121 13.84 -1.55 -22.29
CA GLY A 121 14.22 -2.91 -21.87
C GLY A 121 14.75 -3.03 -20.44
N THR A 122 14.99 -1.92 -19.73
CA THR A 122 15.71 -1.89 -18.44
C THR A 122 14.84 -1.38 -17.27
N ILE A 123 13.55 -1.12 -17.51
CA ILE A 123 12.63 -0.66 -16.48
C ILE A 123 12.50 -1.75 -15.39
N PRO A 124 12.73 -1.41 -14.10
CA PRO A 124 12.67 -2.39 -13.04
C PRO A 124 11.25 -2.98 -12.90
N PRO A 125 11.13 -4.30 -12.67
CA PRO A 125 9.84 -4.95 -12.61
C PRO A 125 8.98 -4.38 -11.47
N LYS A 126 7.70 -4.22 -11.77
CA LYS A 126 6.68 -3.71 -10.85
C LYS A 126 6.68 -4.43 -9.49
N SER A 127 6.81 -5.76 -9.53
CA SER A 127 6.67 -6.68 -8.42
C SER A 127 8.03 -7.13 -7.84
N LYS A 128 8.90 -6.18 -7.50
CA LYS A 128 10.17 -6.49 -6.85
C LYS A 128 9.94 -6.85 -5.38
N ALA A 129 10.15 -8.13 -5.05
CA ALA A 129 10.22 -8.60 -3.66
C ALA A 129 11.28 -7.80 -2.88
N TRP A 130 11.06 -7.58 -1.59
CA TRP A 130 11.98 -6.85 -0.72
C TRP A 130 12.28 -5.40 -1.13
N SER A 131 11.44 -4.82 -2.01
CA SER A 131 11.44 -3.37 -2.21
C SER A 131 10.87 -2.67 -0.97
N LEU A 132 11.22 -1.40 -0.79
CA LEU A 132 10.61 -0.56 0.25
C LEU A 132 9.07 -0.57 0.15
N ALA A 133 8.55 -0.63 -1.08
CA ALA A 133 7.12 -0.76 -1.33
C ALA A 133 6.50 -2.02 -0.73
N PHE A 134 7.16 -3.16 -0.95
CA PHE A 134 6.72 -4.43 -0.40
C PHE A 134 6.83 -4.44 1.12
N LEU A 135 7.92 -3.92 1.69
CA LEU A 135 8.13 -3.88 3.13
C LEU A 135 7.09 -3.01 3.85
N THR A 136 6.74 -1.83 3.32
CA THR A 136 5.69 -1.00 3.91
C THR A 136 4.32 -1.67 3.82
N ALA A 137 4.00 -2.32 2.69
CA ALA A 137 2.77 -3.10 2.55
C ALA A 137 2.74 -4.26 3.57
N LEU A 138 3.85 -4.97 3.73
CA LEU A 138 4.00 -6.07 4.68
C LEU A 138 3.79 -5.59 6.13
N GLN A 139 4.36 -4.45 6.51
CA GLN A 139 4.14 -3.85 7.84
C GLN A 139 2.66 -3.63 8.13
N ILE A 140 1.90 -3.09 7.16
CA ILE A 140 0.45 -2.87 7.31
C ILE A 140 -0.31 -4.20 7.36
N ALA A 141 0.12 -5.22 6.59
CA ALA A 141 -0.49 -6.54 6.64
C ALA A 141 -0.34 -7.17 8.04
N PHE A 142 0.86 -7.13 8.62
CA PHE A 142 1.11 -7.62 9.98
C PHE A 142 0.28 -6.89 11.03
N ALA A 143 0.22 -5.56 10.94
CA ALA A 143 -0.55 -4.76 11.86
C ALA A 143 -2.06 -5.00 11.74
N GLY A 144 -2.58 -5.18 10.52
CA GLY A 144 -3.96 -5.59 10.28
C GLY A 144 -4.26 -6.98 10.85
N GLY A 145 -3.36 -7.95 10.63
CA GLY A 145 -3.48 -9.30 11.18
C GLY A 145 -3.48 -9.31 12.71
N ALA A 146 -2.60 -8.52 13.34
CA ALA A 146 -2.59 -8.32 14.78
C ALA A 146 -3.92 -7.71 15.29
N ALA A 147 -4.47 -6.72 14.58
CA ALA A 147 -5.75 -6.13 14.93
C ALA A 147 -6.89 -7.17 14.87
N VAL A 148 -6.95 -8.01 13.83
CA VAL A 148 -7.94 -9.10 13.77
C VAL A 148 -7.74 -10.10 14.91
N ALA A 149 -6.50 -10.48 15.23
CA ALA A 149 -6.21 -11.40 16.35
C ALA A 149 -6.77 -10.86 17.67
N VAL A 150 -6.50 -9.58 17.95
CA VAL A 150 -6.99 -8.90 19.15
C VAL A 150 -8.52 -8.82 19.15
N ALA A 151 -9.14 -8.52 18.00
CA ALA A 151 -10.60 -8.54 17.87
C ALA A 151 -11.20 -9.90 18.22
N VAL A 152 -10.61 -10.99 17.73
CA VAL A 152 -11.05 -12.37 18.03
C VAL A 152 -10.92 -12.69 19.52
N ILE A 153 -9.83 -12.29 20.16
CA ILE A 153 -9.63 -12.49 21.61
C ILE A 153 -10.74 -11.77 22.41
N PHE A 154 -11.02 -10.50 22.10
CA PHE A 154 -12.07 -9.74 22.77
C PHE A 154 -13.48 -10.28 22.49
N LEU A 155 -13.73 -10.79 21.28
CA LEU A 155 -14.98 -11.49 20.95
C LEU A 155 -15.13 -12.78 21.78
N GLY A 156 -14.06 -13.54 21.92
CA GLY A 156 -14.03 -14.73 22.78
C GLY A 156 -14.34 -14.40 24.24
N PHE A 157 -13.77 -13.30 24.76
CA PHE A 157 -14.09 -12.80 26.10
C PHE A 157 -15.56 -12.41 26.27
N ALA A 158 -16.15 -11.75 25.27
CA ALA A 158 -17.54 -11.34 25.32
C ALA A 158 -18.50 -12.56 25.33
N LEU A 159 -18.18 -13.60 24.55
CA LEU A 159 -19.07 -14.75 24.35
C LEU A 159 -18.93 -15.83 25.42
N ILE A 160 -17.71 -16.22 25.76
CA ILE A 160 -17.42 -17.41 26.57
C ILE A 160 -17.11 -17.01 28.02
N GLN A 161 -16.73 -15.74 28.26
CA GLN A 161 -16.30 -15.19 29.57
C GLN A 161 -15.11 -15.91 30.23
N SER A 162 -14.55 -16.93 29.58
CA SER A 162 -13.36 -17.68 30.00
C SER A 162 -12.26 -17.60 28.95
N LEU A 163 -11.01 -17.65 29.41
CA LEU A 163 -9.81 -17.46 28.61
C LEU A 163 -9.22 -18.82 28.23
N GLU A 164 -9.91 -19.53 27.34
CA GLU A 164 -9.44 -20.84 26.91
C GLU A 164 -8.26 -20.70 25.93
N VAL A 165 -7.29 -21.62 26.04
CA VAL A 165 -6.09 -21.66 25.18
C VAL A 165 -6.49 -21.73 23.69
N TRP A 166 -7.61 -22.36 23.38
CA TRP A 166 -8.14 -22.47 22.01
C TRP A 166 -8.44 -21.10 21.36
N ILE A 167 -8.85 -20.09 22.14
CA ILE A 167 -9.14 -18.74 21.61
C ILE A 167 -7.86 -18.10 21.07
N TRP A 168 -6.73 -18.27 21.77
CA TRP A 168 -5.43 -17.77 21.30
C TRP A 168 -4.98 -18.47 20.02
N ILE A 169 -5.19 -19.79 19.94
CA ILE A 169 -4.85 -20.57 18.74
C ILE A 169 -5.70 -20.09 17.56
N ILE A 170 -7.00 -19.91 17.75
CA ILE A 170 -7.91 -19.38 16.71
C ILE A 170 -7.47 -17.97 16.30
N ALA A 171 -7.21 -17.08 17.25
CA ALA A 171 -6.77 -15.71 16.96
C ALA A 171 -5.47 -15.69 16.14
N LEU A 172 -4.50 -16.54 16.50
CA LEU A 172 -3.23 -16.66 15.77
C LEU A 172 -3.47 -17.20 14.35
N LEU A 173 -4.29 -18.23 14.19
CA LEU A 173 -4.61 -18.79 12.87
C LEU A 173 -5.30 -17.76 11.97
N VAL A 174 -6.29 -17.04 12.50
CA VAL A 174 -7.00 -15.99 11.75
C VAL A 174 -6.04 -14.87 11.34
N ALA A 175 -5.12 -14.47 12.23
CA ALA A 175 -4.10 -13.46 11.90
C ALA A 175 -3.17 -13.92 10.77
N ILE A 176 -2.71 -15.16 10.82
CA ILE A 176 -1.85 -15.75 9.78
C ILE A 176 -2.59 -15.80 8.44
N ILE A 177 -3.82 -16.31 8.43
CA ILE A 177 -4.65 -16.37 7.22
C ILE A 177 -4.82 -14.96 6.62
N TYR A 178 -5.20 -13.99 7.45
CA TYR A 178 -5.36 -12.61 7.01
C TYR A 178 -4.09 -12.03 6.36
N ILE A 179 -2.92 -12.25 6.97
CA ILE A 179 -1.63 -11.79 6.43
C ILE A 179 -1.33 -12.48 5.10
N LEU A 180 -1.54 -13.79 5.01
CA LEU A 180 -1.30 -14.56 3.79
C LEU A 180 -2.23 -14.11 2.66
N ASP A 181 -3.51 -13.90 2.94
CA ASP A 181 -4.49 -13.40 1.97
C ASP A 181 -4.07 -12.04 1.41
N LEU A 182 -3.63 -11.11 2.26
CA LEU A 182 -3.12 -9.81 1.80
C LEU A 182 -1.87 -9.95 0.93
N ILE A 183 -0.94 -10.84 1.28
CA ILE A 183 0.26 -11.09 0.46
C ILE A 183 -0.15 -11.69 -0.90
N ILE A 184 -1.08 -12.63 -0.93
CA ILE A 184 -1.60 -13.21 -2.18
C ILE A 184 -2.25 -12.13 -3.04
N VAL A 185 -3.11 -11.30 -2.45
CA VAL A 185 -3.75 -10.16 -3.13
C VAL A 185 -2.71 -9.18 -3.69
N TYR A 186 -1.63 -8.90 -2.94
CA TYR A 186 -0.54 -8.04 -3.40
C TYR A 186 0.11 -8.56 -4.68
N TRP A 187 0.45 -9.86 -4.71
CA TRP A 187 1.07 -10.47 -5.88
C TRP A 187 0.10 -10.57 -7.06
N TRP A 188 -1.15 -10.92 -6.79
CA TRP A 188 -2.19 -11.03 -7.80
C TRP A 188 -2.46 -9.69 -8.48
N LEU A 189 -2.73 -8.63 -7.71
CA LEU A 189 -3.06 -7.31 -8.24
C LEU A 189 -1.87 -6.64 -8.98
N LEU A 190 -0.63 -6.93 -8.57
CA LEU A 190 0.54 -6.41 -9.28
C LEU A 190 0.85 -7.17 -10.57
N ARG A 191 0.40 -8.43 -10.72
CA ARG A 191 0.55 -9.22 -11.95
C ARG A 191 -0.48 -8.86 -13.02
N GLU A 192 -1.76 -8.70 -12.67
CA GLU A 192 -2.84 -8.55 -13.67
C GLU A 192 -2.75 -7.29 -14.54
N THR A 193 -2.18 -6.21 -14.03
CA THR A 193 -2.07 -4.95 -14.78
C THR A 193 -1.12 -4.98 -15.99
N VAL A 194 -0.43 -6.09 -16.25
CA VAL A 194 0.43 -6.26 -17.44
C VAL A 194 -0.41 -6.58 -18.70
N GLY A 195 -1.64 -7.07 -18.56
CA GLY A 195 -2.43 -7.59 -19.69
C GLY A 195 -3.49 -6.67 -20.30
N ARG A 196 -3.67 -5.42 -19.82
CA ARG A 196 -4.81 -4.57 -20.25
C ARG A 196 -4.46 -3.40 -21.18
N ASN A 197 -3.22 -3.30 -21.63
CA ASN A 197 -2.78 -2.27 -22.59
C ASN A 197 -2.43 -2.85 -23.97
N GLU A 198 -2.84 -4.09 -24.27
CA GLU A 198 -2.71 -4.72 -25.60
C GLU A 198 -4.08 -4.94 -26.29
N ALA A 199 -5.12 -4.17 -25.92
CA ALA A 199 -6.43 -4.22 -26.57
C ALA A 199 -6.87 -2.81 -27.01
#